data_AF-A0A925KRC5-F1
#
_entry.id   AF-A0A925KRC5-F1
#
_cell.length_a   1.000
_cell.length_b   1.000
_cell.length_c   1.000
_cell.angle_alpha   90.00
_cell.angle_beta   90.00
_cell.angle_gamma   90.00
#
_symmetry.space_group_name_H-M   'P 1'
#
loop_
_entity.id
_entity.type
_entity.pdbx_description
1 polymer ?
#
loop_
_entity_poly.entity_id
_entity_poly.type
_entity_poly.pdbx_seq_one_letter_code
_entity_poly.pdbx_strand_id
1 'polypeptide(L)'
;MLGIKMITLLVSTLLLFLQTYSQNVQTPDFPGVVEDAQLIYHAPSKAMLLLGGTPIIQDSVTSDVWKWNGQTWSRISASGPGARVFFNGTLDPGNHDIKLFAGTGLGREHFLMRDLWSFNGKKWSSIPMNDIGTHDHHKMVYADHLNGFILYGGNKDHVFDTTTWLLKDGKFTQLNVASPGIRYQSGMVYDKHRKKIVLYGGGEKADELWEFDGKRWEKIVTVVHPGIKLYHHMAYDESRKLVILHGGQINHNSQDPTNLVPADTWTWNGNSWQKIAASRVYSLALGYHPIRKSIIAYGFDENDVKASRNLGLWELKNNKWNKIADYGKWNTIAYLEQHLKDRPGDLMAMRTYSSHLVTANRFAEAELILKQIEPEKMPQKVSVLNSLIRVLMAQNKWDESEVYISKLESSAFSRAAYISSIAWYNLACAHSLAGNKDKAFSSLNKSAELGYDKRKDYEADPDLESLKTDQRWNELRGKLK
;
A
#
# COMPACT_ATOMS: atom_id res chain seq x y z
N MET A 1 -28.61 23.11 17.95
CA MET A 1 -27.65 24.24 18.00
C MET A 1 -26.35 23.94 18.77
N LEU A 2 -26.31 22.93 19.66
CA LEU A 2 -25.09 22.54 20.40
C LEU A 2 -24.05 21.77 19.56
N GLY A 3 -24.48 21.00 18.54
CA GLY A 3 -23.54 20.23 17.69
C GLY A 3 -22.65 21.06 16.76
N ILE A 4 -23.06 22.28 16.39
CA ILE A 4 -22.28 23.15 15.50
C ILE A 4 -21.18 23.89 16.28
N LYS A 5 -21.45 24.33 17.52
CA LYS A 5 -20.48 25.05 18.36
C LYS A 5 -19.31 24.16 18.82
N MET A 6 -19.54 22.86 19.01
CA MET A 6 -18.48 21.93 19.42
C MET A 6 -17.48 21.68 18.28
N ILE A 7 -17.97 21.57 17.03
CA ILE A 7 -17.13 21.44 15.83
C ILE A 7 -16.26 22.71 15.64
N THR A 8 -16.79 23.90 15.89
CA THR A 8 -16.03 25.15 15.74
C THR A 8 -14.91 25.30 16.78
N LEU A 9 -15.10 24.79 18.01
CA LEU A 9 -14.08 24.83 19.08
C LEU A 9 -12.98 23.75 18.91
N LEU A 10 -13.34 22.61 18.33
CA LEU A 10 -12.43 21.50 18.02
C LEU A 10 -11.52 21.86 16.83
N VAL A 11 -12.06 22.52 15.80
CA VAL A 11 -11.29 23.00 14.64
C VAL A 11 -10.30 24.10 15.03
N SER A 12 -10.67 25.01 15.94
CA SER A 12 -9.79 26.12 16.35
C SER A 12 -8.58 25.65 17.16
N THR A 13 -8.72 24.68 18.06
CA THR A 13 -7.61 24.12 18.85
C THR A 13 -6.61 23.33 17.99
N LEU A 14 -7.07 22.57 17.01
CA LEU A 14 -6.21 21.90 16.02
C LEU A 14 -5.44 22.91 15.16
N LEU A 15 -6.11 23.97 14.68
CA LEU A 15 -5.49 25.03 13.87
C LEU A 15 -4.42 25.82 14.65
N LEU A 16 -4.70 26.18 15.90
CA LEU A 16 -3.75 26.84 16.81
C LEU A 16 -2.51 25.96 17.05
N PHE A 17 -2.70 24.65 17.19
CA PHE A 17 -1.61 23.70 17.36
C PHE A 17 -0.74 23.57 16.10
N LEU A 18 -1.37 23.41 14.94
CA LEU A 18 -0.68 23.33 13.63
C LEU A 18 0.04 24.63 13.21
N GLN A 19 -0.33 25.78 13.79
CA GLN A 19 0.34 27.06 13.56
C GLN A 19 1.69 27.18 14.30
N THR A 20 1.86 26.50 15.43
CA THR A 20 3.10 26.60 16.23
C THR A 20 4.29 25.83 15.66
N TYR A 21 4.05 24.84 14.78
CA TYR A 21 5.09 23.96 14.24
C TYR A 21 5.40 24.13 12.75
N SER A 22 4.61 24.92 12.01
CA SER A 22 4.81 25.03 10.56
C SER A 22 5.87 26.07 10.19
N GLN A 23 7.11 25.62 10.07
CA GLN A 23 8.08 26.23 9.17
C GLN A 23 7.59 25.99 7.73
N ASN A 24 6.93 26.98 7.10
CA ASN A 24 6.65 27.08 5.64
C ASN A 24 6.69 25.76 4.82
N VAL A 25 5.92 24.73 5.19
CA VAL A 25 5.84 23.51 4.39
C VAL A 25 4.70 23.69 3.39
N GLN A 26 5.04 24.06 2.16
CA GLN A 26 4.08 23.97 1.06
C GLN A 26 3.64 22.52 0.88
N THR A 27 2.37 22.31 0.53
CA THR A 27 1.91 20.99 0.09
C THR A 27 2.85 20.50 -1.00
N PRO A 28 3.39 19.27 -0.91
CA PRO A 28 4.19 18.74 -1.99
C PRO A 28 3.34 18.70 -3.26
N ASP A 29 3.76 19.43 -4.29
CA ASP A 29 3.18 19.41 -5.63
C ASP A 29 3.58 18.12 -6.37
N PHE A 30 3.49 16.96 -5.71
CA PHE A 30 3.86 15.65 -6.23
C PHE A 30 3.24 14.50 -5.39
N PRO A 31 3.21 13.25 -5.92
CA PRO A 31 2.38 12.16 -5.39
C PRO A 31 2.74 11.59 -4.01
N GLY A 32 3.92 11.94 -3.46
CA GLY A 32 4.48 11.28 -2.29
C GLY A 32 4.79 9.79 -2.51
N VAL A 33 5.06 9.06 -1.44
CA VAL A 33 5.36 7.62 -1.53
C VAL A 33 4.09 6.84 -1.83
N VAL A 34 4.02 6.23 -3.02
CA VAL A 34 2.88 5.42 -3.46
C VAL A 34 3.39 4.08 -4.00
N GLU A 35 3.19 3.01 -3.23
CA GLU A 35 3.56 1.65 -3.61
C GLU A 35 2.46 1.02 -4.49
N ASP A 36 2.85 0.08 -5.38
CA ASP A 36 1.96 -0.59 -6.33
C ASP A 36 1.15 0.33 -7.27
N ALA A 37 1.65 1.55 -7.47
CA ALA A 37 1.09 2.48 -8.45
C ALA A 37 1.47 2.08 -9.87
N GLN A 38 0.71 2.59 -10.83
CA GLN A 38 1.03 2.46 -12.25
C GLN A 38 1.29 3.80 -12.90
N LEU A 39 2.32 3.86 -13.75
CA LEU A 39 2.71 5.06 -14.47
C LEU A 39 2.44 4.87 -15.97
N ILE A 40 1.40 5.52 -16.49
CA ILE A 40 0.90 5.33 -17.86
C ILE A 40 0.91 6.65 -18.61
N TYR A 41 1.47 6.68 -19.82
CA TYR A 41 1.38 7.86 -20.67
C TYR A 41 -0.02 7.99 -21.27
N HIS A 42 -0.71 9.10 -20.98
CA HIS A 42 -2.03 9.40 -21.50
C HIS A 42 -1.94 10.48 -22.59
N ALA A 43 -1.99 10.01 -23.85
CA ALA A 43 -1.74 10.83 -25.04
C ALA A 43 -2.63 12.09 -25.16
N PRO A 44 -3.96 12.04 -24.92
CA PRO A 44 -4.80 13.24 -24.98
C PRO A 44 -4.36 14.33 -23.99
N SER A 45 -3.82 13.94 -22.83
CA SER A 45 -3.33 14.88 -21.82
C SER A 45 -1.86 15.26 -21.95
N LYS A 46 -1.12 14.61 -22.87
CA LYS A 46 0.32 14.72 -23.09
C LYS A 46 1.15 14.61 -21.80
N ALA A 47 0.80 13.63 -20.95
CA ALA A 47 1.36 13.52 -19.61
C ALA A 47 1.48 12.05 -19.18
N MET A 48 2.41 11.79 -18.25
CA MET A 48 2.39 10.55 -17.48
C MET A 48 1.34 10.67 -16.38
N LEU A 49 0.51 9.66 -16.22
CA LEU A 49 -0.46 9.54 -15.14
C LEU A 49 0.01 8.47 -14.17
N LEU A 50 0.11 8.83 -12.89
CA LEU A 50 0.34 7.90 -11.79
C LEU A 50 -1.00 7.59 -11.14
N LEU A 51 -1.42 6.32 -11.17
CA LEU A 51 -2.73 5.88 -10.70
C LEU A 51 -2.61 4.81 -9.61
N GLY A 52 -3.55 4.87 -8.67
CA GLY A 52 -3.75 3.90 -7.60
C GLY A 52 -2.57 3.77 -6.64
N GLY A 53 -2.42 2.60 -6.03
CA GLY A 53 -1.40 2.31 -5.04
C GLY A 53 -1.88 2.59 -3.61
N THR A 54 -0.96 2.58 -2.63
CA THR A 54 -1.26 2.93 -1.24
C THR A 54 -1.09 4.44 -0.99
N PRO A 55 -2.14 5.28 -1.08
CA PRO A 55 -2.02 6.67 -0.65
C PRO A 55 -1.77 6.73 0.86
N ILE A 56 -1.15 7.82 1.29
CA ILE A 56 -0.90 8.09 2.71
C ILE A 56 -2.21 8.20 3.47
N ILE A 57 -3.21 8.90 2.91
CA ILE A 57 -4.56 9.01 3.48
C ILE A 57 -5.45 8.01 2.73
N GLN A 58 -5.93 7.00 3.45
CA GLN A 58 -6.65 5.88 2.87
C GLN A 58 -8.16 6.16 2.77
N ASP A 59 -8.59 6.62 1.60
CA ASP A 59 -9.95 7.02 1.29
C ASP A 59 -10.61 5.98 0.35
N SER A 60 -11.85 5.56 0.64
CA SER A 60 -12.58 4.55 -0.13
C SER A 60 -13.41 5.10 -1.32
N VAL A 61 -13.47 6.42 -1.48
CA VAL A 61 -14.32 7.15 -2.44
C VAL A 61 -13.53 7.99 -3.46
N THR A 62 -12.30 8.40 -3.15
CA THR A 62 -11.42 9.10 -4.09
C THR A 62 -10.34 8.18 -4.65
N SER A 63 -10.08 8.34 -5.96
CA SER A 63 -8.97 7.70 -6.66
C SER A 63 -8.18 8.79 -7.33
N ASP A 64 -7.33 9.46 -6.55
CA ASP A 64 -6.49 10.52 -7.08
C ASP A 64 -5.64 10.00 -8.23
N VAL A 65 -5.59 10.80 -9.29
CA VAL A 65 -4.68 10.59 -10.39
C VAL A 65 -3.70 11.73 -10.39
N TRP A 66 -2.41 11.41 -10.30
CA TRP A 66 -1.37 12.41 -10.41
C TRP A 66 -0.90 12.51 -11.85
N LYS A 67 -0.86 13.74 -12.37
CA LYS A 67 -0.49 14.03 -13.75
C LYS A 67 0.86 14.74 -13.78
N TRP A 68 1.86 14.16 -14.43
CA TRP A 68 3.14 14.80 -14.71
C TRP A 68 3.19 15.30 -16.16
N ASN A 69 3.22 16.61 -16.34
CA ASN A 69 3.22 17.25 -17.67
C ASN A 69 4.60 17.26 -18.37
N GLY A 70 5.60 16.63 -17.77
CA GLY A 70 6.99 16.66 -18.24
C GLY A 70 7.90 17.58 -17.44
N GLN A 71 7.34 18.39 -16.52
CA GLN A 71 8.05 19.31 -15.63
C GLN A 71 7.52 19.19 -14.19
N THR A 72 6.23 19.47 -14.00
CA THR A 72 5.58 19.49 -12.67
C THR A 72 4.47 18.46 -12.57
N TRP A 73 4.14 18.05 -11.35
CA TRP A 73 2.93 17.27 -11.10
C TRP A 73 1.74 18.18 -10.81
N SER A 74 0.56 17.68 -11.12
CA SER A 74 -0.71 18.20 -10.61
C SER A 74 -1.64 17.05 -10.25
N ARG A 75 -2.48 17.27 -9.25
CA ARG A 75 -3.47 16.29 -8.81
C ARG A 75 -4.76 16.46 -9.59
N ILE A 76 -5.32 15.34 -10.06
CA ILE A 76 -6.67 15.25 -10.62
C ILE A 76 -7.52 14.50 -9.59
N SER A 77 -8.30 15.26 -8.83
CA SER A 77 -9.27 14.70 -7.90
C SER A 77 -10.50 14.22 -8.67
N ALA A 78 -10.77 12.92 -8.64
CA ALA A 78 -11.95 12.34 -9.26
C ALA A 78 -12.56 11.28 -8.33
N SER A 79 -13.88 11.35 -8.12
CA SER A 79 -14.65 10.23 -7.57
C SER A 79 -14.52 9.04 -8.53
N GLY A 80 -14.34 7.84 -7.99
CA GLY A 80 -14.06 6.68 -8.83
C GLY A 80 -13.87 5.39 -8.04
N PRO A 81 -12.96 4.49 -8.46
CA PRO A 81 -12.79 3.16 -7.87
C PRO A 81 -12.36 3.13 -6.39
N GLY A 82 -12.18 4.25 -5.70
CA GLY A 82 -11.55 4.31 -4.38
C GLY A 82 -10.06 3.94 -4.40
N ALA A 83 -9.39 4.04 -3.26
CA ALA A 83 -7.99 3.62 -3.12
C ALA A 83 -7.86 2.08 -3.14
N ARG A 84 -6.93 1.58 -3.96
CA ARG A 84 -6.69 0.15 -4.15
C ARG A 84 -5.29 -0.14 -4.66
N VAL A 85 -4.80 -1.33 -4.34
CA VAL A 85 -3.50 -1.89 -4.76
C VAL A 85 -3.70 -3.18 -5.54
N PHE A 86 -2.62 -3.71 -6.13
CA PHE A 86 -2.61 -5.00 -6.82
C PHE A 86 -3.64 -5.16 -7.95
N PHE A 87 -4.17 -4.03 -8.44
CA PHE A 87 -4.95 -3.96 -9.67
C PHE A 87 -4.00 -3.90 -10.87
N ASN A 88 -4.55 -3.98 -12.08
CA ASN A 88 -3.83 -3.56 -13.27
C ASN A 88 -4.65 -2.57 -14.11
N GLY A 89 -3.99 -1.49 -14.51
CA GLY A 89 -4.46 -0.48 -15.43
C GLY A 89 -3.70 -0.55 -16.76
N THR A 90 -4.40 -0.41 -17.88
CA THR A 90 -3.76 -0.36 -19.20
C THR A 90 -4.52 0.57 -20.12
N LEU A 91 -3.80 1.22 -21.02
CA LEU A 91 -4.38 2.11 -22.03
C LEU A 91 -5.18 1.28 -23.04
N ASP A 92 -6.39 1.73 -23.33
CA ASP A 92 -7.15 1.37 -24.52
C ASP A 92 -6.71 2.30 -25.66
N PRO A 93 -5.99 1.82 -26.69
CA PRO A 93 -5.52 2.70 -27.75
C PRO A 93 -6.64 3.19 -28.66
N GLY A 94 -7.83 2.57 -28.64
CA GLY A 94 -8.95 2.95 -29.50
C GLY A 94 -9.61 4.26 -29.04
N ASN A 95 -9.80 4.42 -27.73
CA ASN A 95 -10.41 5.62 -27.17
C ASN A 95 -9.45 6.45 -26.27
N HIS A 96 -8.22 5.96 -26.07
CA HIS A 96 -7.20 6.52 -25.18
C HIS A 96 -7.54 6.55 -23.69
N ASP A 97 -8.61 5.88 -23.26
CA ASP A 97 -8.91 5.74 -21.84
C ASP A 97 -7.99 4.73 -21.18
N ILE A 98 -7.81 4.85 -19.87
CA ILE A 98 -7.18 3.80 -19.05
C ILE A 98 -8.29 2.88 -18.53
N LYS A 99 -8.17 1.57 -18.79
CA LYS A 99 -9.03 0.54 -18.18
C LYS A 99 -8.36 0.03 -16.93
N LEU A 100 -9.09 -0.01 -15.82
CA LEU A 100 -8.66 -0.56 -14.53
C LEU A 100 -9.61 -1.67 -14.12
N PHE A 101 -9.07 -2.83 -13.76
CA PHE A 101 -9.87 -3.94 -13.26
C PHE A 101 -9.47 -4.32 -11.83
N ALA A 102 -10.48 -4.51 -10.98
CA ALA A 102 -10.37 -5.16 -9.68
C ALA A 102 -9.25 -4.58 -8.78
N GLY A 103 -8.50 -5.44 -8.08
CA GLY A 103 -7.51 -5.09 -7.06
C GLY A 103 -8.04 -5.22 -5.65
N THR A 104 -7.23 -4.82 -4.68
CA THR A 104 -7.53 -4.96 -3.25
C THR A 104 -7.73 -3.58 -2.65
N GLY A 105 -8.92 -3.35 -2.09
CA GLY A 105 -9.21 -2.15 -1.32
C GLY A 105 -8.40 -2.11 -0.01
N LEU A 106 -8.16 -0.91 0.49
CA LEU A 106 -7.36 -0.71 1.70
C LEU A 106 -8.21 -0.85 2.97
N GLY A 107 -7.84 -1.79 3.85
CA GLY A 107 -8.53 -2.07 5.12
C GLY A 107 -8.14 -3.44 5.70
N ARG A 108 -8.39 -3.68 7.00
CA ARG A 108 -8.00 -4.94 7.68
C ARG A 108 -8.68 -6.19 7.13
N GLU A 109 -9.77 -6.03 6.38
CA GLU A 109 -10.49 -7.15 5.75
C GLU A 109 -10.13 -7.35 4.27
N HIS A 110 -9.19 -6.57 3.71
CA HIS A 110 -8.70 -6.72 2.32
C HIS A 110 -9.82 -7.03 1.33
N PHE A 111 -10.74 -6.07 1.14
CA PHE A 111 -11.86 -6.27 0.22
C PHE A 111 -11.33 -6.42 -1.20
N LEU A 112 -11.33 -7.65 -1.70
CA LEU A 112 -11.02 -7.95 -3.08
C LEU A 112 -12.14 -7.38 -3.96
N MET A 113 -11.76 -6.59 -4.94
CA MET A 113 -12.66 -5.90 -5.83
C MET A 113 -12.92 -6.76 -7.08
N ARG A 114 -14.02 -6.48 -7.78
CA ARG A 114 -14.44 -7.21 -9.00
C ARG A 114 -15.03 -6.29 -10.06
N ASP A 115 -14.74 -5.01 -9.98
CA ASP A 115 -15.29 -3.94 -10.81
C ASP A 115 -14.33 -3.52 -11.92
N LEU A 116 -14.88 -3.06 -13.05
CA LEU A 116 -14.15 -2.54 -14.19
C LEU A 116 -14.44 -1.03 -14.36
N TRP A 117 -13.39 -0.24 -14.55
CA TRP A 117 -13.46 1.21 -14.65
C TRP A 117 -12.71 1.75 -15.86
N SER A 118 -13.20 2.86 -16.43
CA SER A 118 -12.55 3.67 -17.45
C SER A 118 -12.14 5.02 -16.88
N PHE A 119 -10.94 5.49 -17.18
CA PHE A 119 -10.51 6.87 -16.92
C PHE A 119 -10.15 7.58 -18.23
N ASN A 120 -10.84 8.67 -18.54
CA ASN A 120 -10.64 9.43 -19.78
C ASN A 120 -9.64 10.59 -19.67
N GLY A 121 -8.82 10.60 -18.62
CA GLY A 121 -7.91 11.71 -18.30
C GLY A 121 -8.54 12.81 -17.43
N LYS A 122 -9.84 12.74 -17.12
CA LYS A 122 -10.53 13.71 -16.26
C LYS A 122 -11.44 13.05 -15.22
N LYS A 123 -12.20 12.02 -15.62
CA LYS A 123 -13.19 11.36 -14.76
C LYS A 123 -13.12 9.84 -14.89
N TRP A 124 -13.49 9.16 -13.81
CA TRP A 124 -13.75 7.73 -13.79
C TRP A 124 -15.19 7.43 -14.24
N SER A 125 -15.39 6.28 -14.85
CA SER A 125 -16.72 5.74 -15.19
C SER A 125 -16.69 4.23 -15.05
N SER A 126 -17.63 3.65 -14.31
CA SER A 126 -17.75 2.21 -14.19
C SER A 126 -18.23 1.63 -15.52
N ILE A 127 -17.74 0.43 -15.85
CA ILE A 127 -18.09 -0.29 -17.06
C ILE A 127 -18.85 -1.55 -16.64
N PRO A 128 -20.10 -1.75 -17.13
CA PRO A 128 -20.80 -3.01 -16.94
C PRO A 128 -20.01 -4.19 -17.51
N MET A 129 -19.95 -5.29 -16.76
CA MET A 129 -19.25 -6.52 -17.16
C MET A 129 -19.95 -7.76 -16.63
N ASN A 130 -19.66 -8.92 -17.23
CA ASN A 130 -20.02 -10.20 -16.63
C ASN A 130 -19.11 -10.50 -15.44
N ASP A 131 -19.69 -11.02 -14.35
CA ASP A 131 -18.93 -11.34 -13.14
C ASP A 131 -18.01 -12.54 -13.40
N ILE A 132 -16.72 -12.33 -13.20
CA ILE A 132 -15.70 -13.38 -13.20
C ILE A 132 -15.10 -13.59 -11.81
N GLY A 133 -15.69 -13.04 -10.74
CA GLY A 133 -15.16 -13.09 -9.39
C GLY A 133 -14.21 -11.94 -9.08
N THR A 134 -13.81 -11.87 -7.81
CA THR A 134 -12.82 -10.90 -7.33
C THR A 134 -11.43 -11.21 -7.85
N HIS A 135 -10.61 -10.20 -8.11
CA HIS A 135 -9.24 -10.41 -8.61
C HIS A 135 -8.22 -9.45 -8.01
N ASP A 136 -7.04 -9.95 -7.66
CA ASP A 136 -5.89 -9.12 -7.29
C ASP A 136 -4.58 -9.74 -7.79
N HIS A 137 -3.48 -8.97 -7.78
CA HIS A 137 -2.15 -9.36 -8.25
C HIS A 137 -2.05 -9.84 -9.72
N HIS A 138 -3.17 -9.83 -10.44
CA HIS A 138 -3.29 -10.18 -11.84
C HIS A 138 -2.58 -9.15 -12.72
N LYS A 139 -2.32 -9.51 -13.97
CA LYS A 139 -1.87 -8.57 -14.99
C LYS A 139 -2.89 -8.47 -16.10
N MET A 140 -3.00 -7.28 -16.68
CA MET A 140 -3.88 -7.00 -17.81
C MET A 140 -3.13 -6.14 -18.82
N VAL A 141 -3.16 -6.52 -20.10
CA VAL A 141 -2.54 -5.74 -21.19
C VAL A 141 -3.45 -5.68 -22.39
N TYR A 142 -3.48 -4.55 -23.10
CA TYR A 142 -4.15 -4.48 -24.40
C TYR A 142 -3.27 -5.12 -25.49
N ALA A 143 -3.88 -5.96 -26.32
CA ALA A 143 -3.23 -6.60 -27.46
C ALA A 143 -3.98 -6.27 -28.76
N ASP A 144 -3.36 -5.48 -29.64
CA ASP A 144 -4.01 -4.99 -30.88
C ASP A 144 -4.41 -6.12 -31.84
N HIS A 145 -3.61 -7.18 -31.93
CA HIS A 145 -3.89 -8.35 -32.77
C HIS A 145 -5.11 -9.16 -32.31
N LEU A 146 -5.57 -8.96 -31.07
CA LEU A 146 -6.79 -9.56 -30.51
C LEU A 146 -7.95 -8.58 -30.43
N ASN A 147 -7.67 -7.29 -30.65
CA ASN A 147 -8.59 -6.19 -30.40
C ASN A 147 -9.27 -6.32 -29.01
N GLY A 148 -8.46 -6.49 -27.97
CA GLY A 148 -8.96 -6.70 -26.61
C GLY A 148 -7.84 -6.76 -25.57
N PHE A 149 -8.23 -6.87 -24.31
CA PHE A 149 -7.31 -6.98 -23.19
C PHE A 149 -7.16 -8.44 -22.77
N ILE A 150 -5.92 -8.87 -22.53
CA ILE A 150 -5.65 -10.16 -21.92
C ILE A 150 -5.36 -9.96 -20.45
N LEU A 151 -6.10 -10.68 -19.61
CA LEU A 151 -5.87 -10.80 -18.19
C LEU A 151 -5.33 -12.20 -17.86
N TYR A 152 -4.33 -12.25 -16.98
CA TYR A 152 -3.73 -13.51 -16.54
C TYR A 152 -3.19 -13.43 -15.10
N GLY A 153 -3.30 -14.54 -14.39
CA GLY A 153 -2.71 -14.73 -13.07
C GLY A 153 -3.46 -14.01 -11.95
N GLY A 154 -2.79 -13.90 -10.81
CA GLY A 154 -3.30 -13.30 -9.60
C GLY A 154 -4.07 -14.28 -8.72
N ASN A 155 -4.77 -13.73 -7.73
CA ASN A 155 -5.77 -14.48 -6.98
C ASN A 155 -7.14 -14.13 -7.49
N LYS A 156 -7.98 -15.14 -7.62
CA LYS A 156 -9.41 -15.05 -7.83
C LYS A 156 -10.15 -15.68 -6.66
N ASP A 157 -10.95 -14.90 -5.94
CA ASP A 157 -11.75 -15.37 -4.80
C ASP A 157 -10.91 -16.16 -3.77
N HIS A 158 -9.73 -15.62 -3.42
CA HIS A 158 -8.73 -16.23 -2.52
C HIS A 158 -8.05 -17.52 -3.03
N VAL A 159 -8.20 -17.86 -4.31
CA VAL A 159 -7.51 -18.99 -4.95
C VAL A 159 -6.69 -18.50 -6.13
N PHE A 160 -5.50 -19.05 -6.37
CA PHE A 160 -4.69 -18.64 -7.52
C PHE A 160 -5.40 -18.89 -8.86
N ASP A 161 -5.52 -17.85 -9.69
CA ASP A 161 -6.06 -17.98 -11.04
C ASP A 161 -4.95 -18.31 -12.03
N THR A 162 -5.21 -19.29 -12.88
CA THR A 162 -4.31 -19.75 -13.95
C THR A 162 -4.96 -19.62 -15.33
N THR A 163 -6.14 -19.00 -15.38
CA THR A 163 -6.96 -18.82 -16.57
C THR A 163 -6.43 -17.65 -17.40
N THR A 164 -6.49 -17.78 -18.72
CA THR A 164 -6.28 -16.66 -19.65
C THR A 164 -7.63 -16.09 -20.03
N TRP A 165 -7.88 -14.83 -19.68
CA TRP A 165 -9.15 -14.15 -19.98
C TRP A 165 -8.95 -13.12 -21.08
N LEU A 166 -9.86 -13.10 -22.06
CA LEU A 166 -10.00 -12.02 -23.03
C LEU A 166 -11.15 -11.12 -22.60
N LEU A 167 -10.84 -9.85 -22.32
CA LEU A 167 -11.81 -8.79 -22.14
C LEU A 167 -12.00 -8.03 -23.45
N LYS A 168 -13.24 -8.03 -23.95
CA LYS A 168 -13.65 -7.27 -25.14
C LYS A 168 -15.07 -6.75 -24.95
N ASP A 169 -15.29 -5.48 -25.26
CA ASP A 169 -16.61 -4.82 -25.16
C ASP A 169 -17.28 -5.01 -23.78
N GLY A 170 -16.49 -4.90 -22.69
CA GLY A 170 -16.96 -5.11 -21.32
C GLY A 170 -17.21 -6.57 -20.93
N LYS A 171 -16.96 -7.54 -21.82
CA LYS A 171 -17.20 -8.96 -21.57
C LYS A 171 -15.88 -9.75 -21.46
N PHE A 172 -15.70 -10.43 -20.33
CA PHE A 172 -14.64 -11.42 -20.14
C PHE A 172 -15.06 -12.76 -20.74
N THR A 173 -14.18 -13.35 -21.54
CA THR A 173 -14.29 -14.69 -22.10
C THR A 173 -13.03 -15.48 -21.78
N GLN A 174 -13.19 -16.68 -21.24
CA GLN A 174 -12.08 -17.59 -21.00
C GLN A 174 -11.52 -18.11 -22.34
N LEU A 175 -10.19 -18.04 -22.49
CA LEU A 175 -9.47 -18.70 -23.58
C LEU A 175 -9.01 -20.07 -23.09
N ASN A 176 -9.48 -21.13 -23.76
CA ASN A 176 -9.14 -22.52 -23.44
C ASN A 176 -7.75 -22.88 -24.01
N VAL A 177 -6.70 -22.40 -23.34
CA VAL A 177 -5.30 -22.58 -23.74
C VAL A 177 -4.50 -23.17 -22.58
N ALA A 178 -3.44 -23.91 -22.89
CA ALA A 178 -2.53 -24.44 -21.87
C ALA A 178 -1.92 -23.29 -21.05
N SER A 179 -1.91 -23.45 -19.73
CA SER A 179 -1.60 -22.38 -18.78
C SER A 179 -0.10 -22.33 -18.41
N PRO A 180 0.49 -21.12 -18.33
CA PRO A 180 1.80 -20.87 -17.69
C PRO A 180 1.90 -21.21 -16.19
N GLY A 181 0.80 -21.65 -15.56
CA GLY A 181 0.72 -21.98 -14.13
C GLY A 181 0.49 -20.77 -13.23
N ILE A 182 0.57 -21.00 -11.91
CA ILE A 182 0.30 -19.98 -10.87
C ILE A 182 1.29 -18.82 -10.98
N ARG A 183 0.77 -17.60 -11.09
CA ARG A 183 1.55 -16.35 -11.12
C ARG A 183 0.87 -15.29 -10.27
N TYR A 184 1.60 -14.72 -9.33
CA TYR A 184 1.25 -13.47 -8.65
C TYR A 184 2.50 -12.60 -8.62
N GLN A 185 2.34 -11.27 -8.62
CA GLN A 185 3.47 -10.33 -8.68
C GLN A 185 4.41 -10.56 -9.89
N SER A 186 3.88 -11.14 -10.97
CA SER A 186 4.60 -11.28 -12.25
C SER A 186 4.74 -9.93 -12.94
N GLY A 187 5.43 -9.89 -14.08
CA GLY A 187 5.38 -8.77 -15.01
C GLY A 187 4.75 -9.24 -16.32
N MET A 188 3.87 -8.43 -16.93
CA MET A 188 3.28 -8.75 -18.23
C MET A 188 3.21 -7.49 -19.09
N VAL A 189 3.61 -7.59 -20.35
CA VAL A 189 3.62 -6.48 -21.29
C VAL A 189 3.32 -6.95 -22.71
N TYR A 190 2.71 -6.09 -23.53
CA TYR A 190 2.49 -6.37 -24.94
C TYR A 190 3.67 -5.88 -25.80
N ASP A 191 4.39 -6.80 -26.42
CA ASP A 191 5.36 -6.52 -27.47
C ASP A 191 4.61 -6.35 -28.80
N LYS A 192 4.28 -5.09 -29.11
CA LYS A 192 3.48 -4.76 -30.29
C LYS A 192 4.18 -5.00 -31.62
N HIS A 193 5.52 -5.00 -31.63
CA HIS A 193 6.27 -5.24 -32.86
C HIS A 193 6.20 -6.71 -33.27
N ARG A 194 6.31 -7.61 -32.28
CA ARG A 194 6.24 -9.06 -32.51
C ARG A 194 4.82 -9.62 -32.39
N LYS A 195 3.87 -8.80 -31.91
CA LYS A 195 2.49 -9.20 -31.59
C LYS A 195 2.46 -10.35 -30.58
N LYS A 196 3.26 -10.22 -29.53
CA LYS A 196 3.37 -11.21 -28.44
C LYS A 196 3.09 -10.54 -27.11
N ILE A 197 2.35 -11.21 -26.23
CA ILE A 197 2.32 -10.83 -24.81
C ILE A 197 3.45 -11.56 -24.13
N VAL A 198 4.30 -10.81 -23.43
CA VAL A 198 5.44 -11.33 -22.70
C VAL A 198 5.09 -11.34 -21.22
N LEU A 199 5.16 -12.52 -20.61
CA LEU A 199 4.92 -12.76 -19.18
C LEU A 199 6.22 -13.26 -18.55
N TYR A 200 6.66 -12.63 -17.47
CA TYR A 200 7.91 -13.00 -16.80
C TYR A 200 7.76 -12.99 -15.28
N GLY A 201 8.32 -14.04 -14.66
CA GLY A 201 8.42 -14.22 -13.21
C GLY A 201 7.07 -14.32 -12.49
N GLY A 202 7.10 -14.20 -11.16
CA GLY A 202 5.93 -14.35 -10.30
C GLY A 202 5.61 -15.78 -9.90
N GLY A 203 4.94 -15.94 -8.75
CA GLY A 203 4.55 -17.24 -8.20
C GLY A 203 5.71 -18.10 -7.69
N GLU A 204 5.43 -19.39 -7.52
CA GLU A 204 6.39 -20.38 -6.98
C GLU A 204 7.49 -20.80 -7.99
N LYS A 205 7.38 -20.40 -9.27
CA LYS A 205 8.28 -20.79 -10.38
C LYS A 205 8.98 -19.58 -10.98
N ALA A 206 9.89 -19.02 -10.22
CA ALA A 206 9.88 -17.58 -10.05
C ALA A 206 10.57 -16.73 -11.14
N ASP A 207 11.31 -17.29 -12.10
CA ASP A 207 12.00 -16.51 -13.15
C ASP A 207 11.73 -17.01 -14.58
N GLU A 208 10.63 -17.73 -14.79
CA GLU A 208 10.25 -18.23 -16.12
C GLU A 208 9.78 -17.11 -17.06
N LEU A 209 10.11 -17.27 -18.35
CA LEU A 209 9.64 -16.44 -19.46
C LEU A 209 8.61 -17.21 -20.29
N TRP A 210 7.47 -16.57 -20.55
CA TRP A 210 6.41 -17.09 -21.38
C TRP A 210 5.97 -16.05 -22.41
N GLU A 211 5.65 -16.50 -23.62
CA GLU A 211 5.07 -15.66 -24.67
C GLU A 211 3.72 -16.19 -25.13
N PHE A 212 2.74 -15.30 -25.28
CA PHE A 212 1.42 -15.60 -25.86
C PHE A 212 1.28 -14.94 -27.22
N ASP A 213 0.80 -15.70 -28.19
CA ASP A 213 0.63 -15.27 -29.58
C ASP A 213 -0.82 -14.98 -29.98
N GLY A 214 -1.72 -14.98 -29.00
CA GLY A 214 -3.15 -14.88 -29.21
C GLY A 214 -3.87 -16.23 -29.26
N LYS A 215 -3.13 -17.33 -29.37
CA LYS A 215 -3.67 -18.69 -29.49
C LYS A 215 -3.08 -19.68 -28.49
N ARG A 216 -1.80 -19.54 -28.13
CA ARG A 216 -1.13 -20.42 -27.18
C ARG A 216 -0.04 -19.70 -26.40
N TRP A 217 0.18 -20.15 -25.17
CA TRP A 217 1.35 -19.80 -24.38
C TRP A 217 2.50 -20.74 -24.72
N GLU A 218 3.69 -20.17 -24.88
CA GLU A 218 4.93 -20.89 -25.14
C GLU A 218 5.98 -20.50 -24.11
N LYS A 219 6.53 -21.49 -23.40
CA LYS A 219 7.63 -21.26 -22.45
C LYS A 219 8.92 -21.05 -23.24
N ILE A 220 9.56 -19.91 -23.01
CA ILE A 220 10.83 -19.59 -23.65
C ILE A 220 11.95 -19.88 -22.66
N VAL A 221 12.94 -20.66 -23.10
CA VAL A 221 14.12 -21.00 -22.31
C VAL A 221 15.32 -20.25 -22.88
N THR A 222 16.03 -19.51 -22.04
CA THR A 222 17.18 -18.71 -22.44
C THR A 222 18.36 -19.03 -21.54
N VAL A 223 19.57 -19.12 -22.11
CA VAL A 223 20.81 -19.35 -21.34
C VAL A 223 21.12 -18.17 -20.41
N VAL A 224 20.92 -16.94 -20.91
CA VAL A 224 21.05 -15.71 -20.13
C VAL A 224 19.65 -15.24 -19.76
N HIS A 225 19.40 -15.01 -18.48
CA HIS A 225 18.13 -14.51 -17.97
C HIS A 225 18.35 -13.58 -16.76
N PRO A 226 17.37 -12.72 -16.43
CA PRO A 226 17.52 -11.77 -15.34
C PRO A 226 17.62 -12.39 -13.94
N GLY A 227 17.08 -13.61 -13.74
CA GLY A 227 17.01 -14.28 -12.44
C GLY A 227 16.10 -13.60 -11.39
N ILE A 228 15.55 -12.43 -11.75
CA ILE A 228 14.60 -11.67 -10.94
C ILE A 228 13.28 -12.43 -10.85
N LYS A 229 12.68 -12.41 -9.66
CA LYS A 229 11.55 -13.26 -9.32
C LYS A 229 10.23 -12.52 -9.16
N LEU A 230 10.26 -11.47 -8.35
CA LEU A 230 9.07 -10.76 -7.87
C LEU A 230 9.34 -9.26 -7.85
N TYR A 231 8.28 -8.46 -7.79
CA TYR A 231 8.32 -7.00 -7.61
C TYR A 231 9.08 -6.22 -8.69
N HIS A 232 9.34 -6.84 -9.84
CA HIS A 232 9.87 -6.17 -11.02
C HIS A 232 8.77 -5.43 -11.79
N HIS A 233 9.19 -4.37 -12.46
CA HIS A 233 8.36 -3.62 -13.39
C HIS A 233 8.73 -4.00 -14.82
N MET A 234 7.71 -4.04 -15.69
CA MET A 234 7.90 -4.25 -17.12
C MET A 234 7.22 -3.17 -17.94
N ALA A 235 7.87 -2.72 -19.00
CA ALA A 235 7.29 -1.82 -19.98
C ALA A 235 7.86 -2.08 -21.38
N TYR A 236 7.11 -1.70 -22.40
CA TYR A 236 7.55 -1.84 -23.78
C TYR A 236 8.13 -0.52 -24.27
N ASP A 237 9.42 -0.51 -24.57
CA ASP A 237 10.08 0.61 -25.24
C ASP A 237 9.77 0.54 -26.73
N GLU A 238 8.76 1.30 -27.14
CA GLU A 238 8.30 1.32 -28.52
C GLU A 238 9.37 1.86 -29.49
N SER A 239 10.20 2.81 -29.05
CA SER A 239 11.22 3.40 -29.93
C SER A 239 12.32 2.41 -30.29
N ARG A 240 12.68 1.53 -29.34
CA ARG A 240 13.71 0.50 -29.52
C ARG A 240 13.14 -0.87 -29.86
N LYS A 241 11.82 -1.04 -29.75
CA LYS A 241 11.11 -2.33 -29.92
C LYS A 241 11.63 -3.40 -28.96
N LEU A 242 11.78 -3.02 -27.69
CA LEU A 242 12.31 -3.87 -26.64
C LEU A 242 11.35 -3.92 -25.46
N VAL A 243 11.19 -5.09 -24.87
CA VAL A 243 10.62 -5.23 -23.54
C VAL A 243 11.68 -4.89 -22.51
N ILE A 244 11.35 -4.02 -21.57
CA ILE A 244 12.20 -3.61 -20.45
C ILE A 244 11.71 -4.34 -19.21
N LEU A 245 12.64 -4.93 -18.48
CA LEU A 245 12.44 -5.43 -17.13
C LEU A 245 13.41 -4.70 -16.20
N HIS A 246 12.90 -4.17 -15.11
CA HIS A 246 13.71 -3.43 -14.15
C HIS A 246 13.15 -3.62 -12.74
N GLY A 247 14.03 -3.58 -11.74
CA GLY A 247 13.57 -3.70 -10.37
C GLY A 247 13.48 -5.16 -9.94
N GLY A 248 12.90 -5.36 -8.77
CA GLY A 248 12.53 -6.67 -8.26
C GLY A 248 13.60 -7.34 -7.41
N GLN A 249 13.24 -8.52 -6.92
CA GLN A 249 14.01 -9.29 -5.96
C GLN A 249 14.27 -10.71 -6.49
N ILE A 250 15.44 -11.27 -6.13
CA ILE A 250 15.86 -12.64 -6.51
C ILE A 250 15.47 -13.67 -5.44
N ASN A 251 15.10 -13.24 -4.23
CA ASN A 251 14.75 -14.12 -3.11
C ASN A 251 13.42 -13.70 -2.45
N HIS A 252 12.62 -14.67 -2.02
CA HIS A 252 11.29 -14.44 -1.43
C HIS A 252 11.35 -14.08 0.08
N ASN A 253 12.48 -14.29 0.76
CA ASN A 253 12.57 -14.07 2.21
C ASN A 253 12.72 -12.57 2.53
N SER A 254 11.58 -11.95 2.83
CA SER A 254 11.33 -10.52 3.04
C SER A 254 11.78 -9.95 4.40
N GLN A 255 12.52 -10.69 5.22
CA GLN A 255 12.95 -10.18 6.54
C GLN A 255 14.33 -9.52 6.55
N ASP A 256 15.06 -9.52 5.44
CA ASP A 256 16.36 -8.87 5.35
C ASP A 256 16.29 -7.58 4.50
N PRO A 257 16.25 -6.39 5.12
CA PRO A 257 16.27 -5.11 4.41
C PRO A 257 17.61 -4.82 3.69
N THR A 258 18.63 -5.69 3.82
CA THR A 258 19.88 -5.63 3.03
C THR A 258 19.85 -6.50 1.77
N ASN A 259 18.78 -7.29 1.55
CA ASN A 259 18.62 -8.16 0.38
C ASN A 259 18.00 -7.44 -0.84
N LEU A 260 17.96 -6.11 -0.82
CA LEU A 260 17.73 -5.27 -1.99
C LEU A 260 18.99 -5.34 -2.86
N VAL A 261 19.10 -6.39 -3.68
CA VAL A 261 20.13 -6.47 -4.72
C VAL A 261 19.90 -5.29 -5.67
N PRO A 262 20.95 -4.53 -6.05
CA PRO A 262 20.82 -3.45 -7.03
C PRO A 262 20.05 -3.94 -8.24
N ALA A 263 18.93 -3.29 -8.52
CA ALA A 263 17.97 -3.90 -9.41
C ALA A 263 18.33 -3.60 -10.86
N ASP A 264 19.04 -4.54 -11.47
CA ASP A 264 19.47 -4.46 -12.86
C ASP A 264 18.31 -4.17 -13.82
N THR A 265 18.64 -3.48 -14.91
CA THR A 265 17.73 -3.30 -16.04
C THR A 265 18.12 -4.24 -17.17
N TRP A 266 17.14 -5.00 -17.63
CA TRP A 266 17.26 -5.97 -18.69
C TRP A 266 16.35 -5.62 -19.86
N THR A 267 16.79 -5.94 -21.07
CA THR A 267 15.99 -5.86 -22.29
C THR A 267 15.75 -7.23 -22.88
N TRP A 268 14.53 -7.47 -23.35
CA TRP A 268 14.15 -8.62 -24.17
C TRP A 268 13.77 -8.14 -25.58
N ASN A 269 14.42 -8.73 -26.59
CA ASN A 269 14.22 -8.41 -28.01
C ASN A 269 13.37 -9.47 -28.75
N GLY A 270 12.88 -10.49 -28.06
CA GLY A 270 12.19 -11.64 -28.65
C GLY A 270 13.07 -12.87 -28.88
N ASN A 271 14.37 -12.79 -28.61
CA ASN A 271 15.31 -13.89 -28.78
C ASN A 271 16.23 -14.08 -27.57
N SER A 272 16.74 -12.98 -27.01
CA SER A 272 17.71 -13.02 -25.91
C SER A 272 17.49 -11.88 -24.91
N TRP A 273 17.74 -12.17 -23.63
CA TRP A 273 17.89 -11.15 -22.61
C TRP A 273 19.27 -10.49 -22.69
N GLN A 274 19.31 -9.18 -22.46
CA GLN A 274 20.54 -8.42 -22.32
C GLN A 274 20.43 -7.51 -21.10
N LYS A 275 21.39 -7.59 -20.18
CA LYS A 275 21.55 -6.60 -19.11
C LYS A 275 22.10 -5.31 -19.72
N ILE A 276 21.36 -4.21 -19.56
CA ILE A 276 21.70 -2.92 -20.18
C ILE A 276 22.15 -1.86 -19.18
N ALA A 277 21.77 -2.00 -17.91
CA ALA A 277 22.21 -1.11 -16.85
C ALA A 277 22.21 -1.86 -15.51
N ALA A 278 23.19 -1.58 -14.65
CA ALA A 278 22.97 -1.66 -13.22
C ALA A 278 22.20 -0.39 -12.82
N SER A 279 21.13 -0.52 -12.04
CA SER A 279 20.31 0.63 -11.67
C SER A 279 20.32 0.83 -10.16
N ARG A 280 20.42 2.11 -9.78
CA ARG A 280 20.28 2.61 -8.42
C ARG A 280 18.85 3.07 -8.10
N VAL A 281 17.91 2.79 -9.01
CA VAL A 281 16.53 3.28 -8.93
C VAL A 281 15.65 2.19 -8.33
N TYR A 282 15.17 2.43 -7.11
CA TYR A 282 14.06 1.66 -6.55
C TYR A 282 12.77 2.21 -7.15
N SER A 283 12.27 1.58 -8.21
CA SER A 283 11.07 2.02 -8.91
C SER A 283 9.80 1.62 -8.16
N LEU A 284 8.95 2.60 -7.85
CA LEU A 284 7.58 2.40 -7.38
C LEU A 284 6.60 2.20 -8.55
N ALA A 285 6.86 2.88 -9.67
CA ALA A 285 6.09 2.74 -10.90
C ALA A 285 6.97 3.08 -12.11
N LEU A 286 6.70 2.46 -13.25
CA LEU A 286 7.48 2.62 -14.46
C LEU A 286 6.59 2.59 -15.71
N GLY A 287 6.90 3.44 -16.70
CA GLY A 287 6.16 3.51 -17.96
C GLY A 287 6.95 4.13 -19.10
N TYR A 288 6.56 3.82 -20.34
CA TYR A 288 7.17 4.41 -21.53
C TYR A 288 6.57 5.79 -21.87
N HIS A 289 7.44 6.76 -22.16
CA HIS A 289 7.06 8.09 -22.59
C HIS A 289 7.35 8.28 -24.10
N PRO A 290 6.32 8.32 -24.98
CA PRO A 290 6.51 8.26 -26.43
C PRO A 290 7.17 9.50 -27.04
N ILE A 291 6.92 10.69 -26.49
CA ILE A 291 7.57 11.93 -26.99
C ILE A 291 9.06 11.95 -26.64
N ARG A 292 9.42 11.57 -25.40
CA ARG A 292 10.81 11.51 -24.93
C ARG A 292 11.58 10.30 -25.48
N LYS A 293 10.87 9.27 -25.95
CA LYS A 293 11.39 7.97 -26.40
C LYS A 293 12.27 7.33 -25.33
N SER A 294 11.71 7.26 -24.12
CA SER A 294 12.41 6.80 -22.93
C SER A 294 11.45 6.13 -21.95
N ILE A 295 12.02 5.36 -21.03
CA ILE A 295 11.27 4.84 -19.89
C ILE A 295 11.41 5.83 -18.75
N ILE A 296 10.28 6.16 -18.11
CA ILE A 296 10.21 6.99 -16.92
C ILE A 296 9.92 6.08 -15.72
N ALA A 297 10.68 6.27 -14.66
CA ALA A 297 10.45 5.65 -13.36
C ALA A 297 10.17 6.71 -12.30
N TYR A 298 9.20 6.44 -11.46
CA TYR A 298 8.92 7.15 -10.22
C TYR A 298 9.33 6.27 -9.04
N GLY A 299 10.05 6.81 -8.05
CA GLY A 299 10.71 5.97 -7.05
C GLY A 299 11.75 6.69 -6.19
N PHE A 300 12.78 5.96 -5.75
CA PHE A 300 13.87 6.46 -4.89
C PHE A 300 15.26 6.05 -5.40
N ASP A 301 16.29 6.74 -4.90
CA ASP A 301 17.69 6.26 -4.98
C ASP A 301 17.96 5.21 -3.89
N GLU A 302 18.50 4.05 -4.28
CA GLU A 302 18.72 2.88 -3.42
C GLU A 302 19.78 3.08 -2.32
N ASN A 303 20.68 4.06 -2.43
CA ASN A 303 21.65 4.31 -1.35
C ASN A 303 21.03 5.01 -0.13
N ASP A 304 19.76 5.44 -0.24
CA ASP A 304 19.04 6.18 0.79
C ASP A 304 18.06 5.30 1.60
N VAL A 305 18.19 3.97 1.48
CA VAL A 305 17.27 2.96 2.02
C VAL A 305 17.18 2.99 3.55
N LYS A 306 18.13 3.60 4.25
CA LYS A 306 18.17 3.62 5.73
C LYS A 306 17.84 4.97 6.39
N ALA A 307 17.63 6.08 5.69
CA ALA A 307 17.39 7.35 6.39
C ALA A 307 16.45 8.37 5.72
N SER A 308 16.26 8.39 4.39
CA SER A 308 15.48 9.47 3.77
C SER A 308 14.53 9.10 2.63
N ARG A 309 14.78 8.03 1.86
CA ARG A 309 14.01 7.71 0.65
C ARG A 309 13.71 8.97 -0.21
N ASN A 310 14.75 9.63 -0.69
CA ASN A 310 14.62 10.81 -1.56
C ASN A 310 13.87 10.46 -2.85
N LEU A 311 12.68 11.03 -2.99
CA LEU A 311 11.75 10.72 -4.07
C LEU A 311 12.12 11.50 -5.32
N GLY A 312 11.88 10.92 -6.50
CA GLY A 312 12.23 11.58 -7.75
C GLY A 312 11.58 10.98 -8.97
N LEU A 313 12.03 11.48 -10.12
CA LEU A 313 11.80 10.86 -11.43
C LEU A 313 13.15 10.52 -12.07
N TRP A 314 13.21 9.35 -12.70
CA TRP A 314 14.36 8.90 -13.47
C TRP A 314 13.95 8.58 -14.88
N GLU A 315 14.85 8.86 -15.82
CA GLU A 315 14.71 8.55 -17.23
C GLU A 315 15.78 7.53 -17.64
N LEU A 316 15.35 6.38 -18.15
CA LEU A 316 16.23 5.45 -18.84
C LEU A 316 16.29 5.84 -20.32
N LYS A 317 17.46 6.33 -20.73
CA LYS A 317 17.75 6.71 -22.11
C LYS A 317 19.15 6.27 -22.48
N ASN A 318 19.32 5.71 -23.68
CA ASN A 318 20.61 5.16 -24.13
C ASN A 318 21.22 4.17 -23.14
N ASN A 319 20.40 3.28 -22.58
CA ASN A 319 20.80 2.28 -21.58
C ASN A 319 21.39 2.87 -20.29
N LYS A 320 21.09 4.12 -19.95
CA LYS A 320 21.53 4.77 -18.71
C LYS A 320 20.36 5.44 -18.00
N TRP A 321 20.31 5.27 -16.69
CA TRP A 321 19.37 5.97 -15.82
C TRP A 321 19.91 7.36 -15.47
N ASN A 322 19.10 8.39 -15.68
CA ASN A 322 19.39 9.77 -15.32
C ASN A 322 18.27 10.31 -14.44
N LYS A 323 18.60 10.95 -13.32
CA LYS A 323 17.60 11.64 -12.50
C LYS A 323 17.14 12.90 -13.24
N ILE A 324 15.83 13.06 -13.43
CA ILE A 324 15.23 14.19 -14.16
C ILE A 324 14.37 15.09 -13.27
N ALA A 325 14.03 14.63 -12.07
CA ALA A 325 13.45 15.46 -11.02
C ALA A 325 13.87 14.93 -9.65
N ASP A 326 14.13 15.85 -8.72
CA ASP A 326 14.39 15.56 -7.32
C ASP A 326 13.34 16.26 -6.48
N TYR A 327 12.60 15.48 -5.68
CA TYR A 327 11.57 15.98 -4.78
C TYR A 327 12.04 16.00 -3.32
N GLY A 328 13.30 15.63 -3.09
CA GLY A 328 13.91 15.58 -1.77
C GLY A 328 13.28 14.50 -0.88
N LYS A 329 13.51 14.67 0.42
CA LYS A 329 13.07 13.75 1.45
C LYS A 329 11.56 13.88 1.63
N TRP A 330 10.83 12.78 1.46
CA TRP A 330 9.41 12.76 1.80
C TRP A 330 9.22 12.85 3.32
N ASN A 331 8.39 13.81 3.78
CA ASN A 331 8.01 13.95 5.18
C ASN A 331 6.50 13.77 5.35
N THR A 332 6.09 12.55 5.69
CA THR A 332 4.67 12.20 5.86
C THR A 332 3.97 13.02 6.94
N ILE A 333 4.67 13.33 8.04
CA ILE A 333 4.12 14.15 9.13
C ILE A 333 3.80 15.55 8.62
N ALA A 334 4.76 16.20 7.95
CA ALA A 334 4.58 17.55 7.45
C ALA A 334 3.48 17.63 6.36
N TYR A 335 3.39 16.60 5.52
CA TYR A 335 2.29 16.45 4.56
C TYR A 335 0.91 16.38 5.26
N LEU A 336 0.80 15.54 6.30
CA LEU A 336 -0.46 15.36 7.04
C LEU A 336 -0.84 16.61 7.86
N GLU A 337 0.15 17.30 8.44
CA GLU A 337 -0.04 18.59 9.12
C GLU A 337 -0.68 19.61 8.17
N GLN A 338 -0.12 19.76 6.96
CA GLN A 338 -0.67 20.68 5.97
C GLN A 338 -2.04 20.24 5.45
N HIS A 339 -2.24 18.96 5.14
CA HIS A 339 -3.54 18.44 4.71
C HIS A 339 -4.63 18.70 5.76
N LEU A 340 -4.32 18.53 7.05
CA LEU A 340 -5.26 18.79 8.14
C LEU A 340 -5.48 20.28 8.40
N LYS A 341 -4.59 21.19 8.00
CA LYS A 341 -4.90 22.63 7.97
C LYS A 341 -5.97 22.95 6.94
N ASP A 342 -5.86 22.34 5.76
CA ASP A 342 -6.81 22.55 4.66
C ASP A 342 -8.12 21.79 4.89
N ARG A 343 -8.06 20.67 5.62
CA ARG A 343 -9.18 19.75 5.88
C ARG A 343 -9.19 19.24 7.34
N PRO A 344 -9.48 20.11 8.32
CA PRO A 344 -9.36 19.76 9.74
C PRO A 344 -10.34 18.68 10.22
N GLY A 345 -11.40 18.40 9.45
CA GLY A 345 -12.39 17.35 9.77
C GLY A 345 -12.11 16.00 9.10
N ASP A 346 -10.99 15.83 8.40
CA ASP A 346 -10.64 14.57 7.75
C ASP A 346 -10.18 13.53 8.79
N LEU A 347 -11.15 12.77 9.32
CA LEU A 347 -10.92 11.81 10.38
C LEU A 347 -9.89 10.72 10.00
N MET A 348 -9.78 10.37 8.71
CA MET A 348 -8.80 9.38 8.25
C MET A 348 -7.38 9.96 8.25
N ALA A 349 -7.25 11.21 7.80
CA ALA A 349 -5.98 11.93 7.89
C ALA A 349 -5.55 12.11 9.35
N MET A 350 -6.46 12.46 10.26
CA MET A 350 -6.19 12.57 11.71
C MET A 350 -5.69 11.24 12.31
N ARG A 351 -6.36 10.12 11.97
CA ARG A 351 -5.92 8.78 12.41
C ARG A 351 -4.53 8.45 11.88
N THR A 352 -4.29 8.71 10.59
CA THR A 352 -2.99 8.44 9.97
C THR A 352 -1.90 9.30 10.59
N TYR A 353 -2.19 10.57 10.84
CA TYR A 353 -1.29 11.54 11.44
C TYR A 353 -0.89 11.14 12.86
N SER A 354 -1.87 10.82 13.72
CA SER A 354 -1.59 10.33 15.07
C SER A 354 -0.71 9.07 15.07
N SER A 355 -0.91 8.13 14.14
CA SER A 355 -0.03 6.96 14.01
C SER A 355 1.41 7.32 13.68
N HIS A 356 1.64 8.31 12.81
CA HIS A 356 2.99 8.76 12.47
C HIS A 356 3.64 9.54 13.62
N LEU A 357 2.85 10.34 14.35
CA LEU A 357 3.31 11.02 15.56
C LEU A 357 3.79 10.01 16.62
N VAL A 358 3.08 8.89 16.81
CA VAL A 358 3.49 7.81 17.72
C VAL A 358 4.84 7.22 17.31
N THR A 359 5.04 6.90 16.03
CA THR A 359 6.33 6.40 15.53
C THR A 359 7.47 7.41 15.71
N ALA A 360 7.14 8.71 15.69
CA ALA A 360 8.07 9.80 15.95
C ALA A 360 8.21 10.16 17.44
N ASN A 361 7.64 9.37 18.37
CA ASN A 361 7.59 9.63 19.81
C ASN A 361 6.93 10.97 20.22
N ARG A 362 6.11 11.56 19.35
CA ARG A 362 5.32 12.79 19.61
C ARG A 362 3.98 12.44 20.28
N PHE A 363 4.03 11.78 21.44
CA PHE A 363 2.85 11.18 22.10
C PHE A 363 1.79 12.20 22.54
N ALA A 364 2.20 13.33 23.12
CA ALA A 364 1.26 14.37 23.56
C ALA A 364 0.42 14.92 22.40
N GLU A 365 1.04 15.03 21.22
CA GLU A 365 0.37 15.49 20.01
C GLU A 365 -0.58 14.44 19.47
N ALA A 366 -0.14 13.18 19.45
CA ALA A 366 -0.98 12.06 19.06
C ALA A 366 -2.23 11.95 19.94
N GLU A 367 -2.10 12.19 21.25
CA GLU A 367 -3.21 12.20 22.20
C GLU A 367 -4.26 13.26 21.84
N LEU A 368 -3.82 14.51 21.60
CA LEU A 368 -4.71 15.61 21.23
C LEU A 368 -5.52 15.27 19.97
N ILE A 369 -4.85 14.73 18.95
CA ILE A 369 -5.50 14.33 17.70
C ILE A 369 -6.48 13.18 17.92
N LEU A 370 -6.06 12.12 18.63
CA LEU A 370 -6.90 10.94 18.86
C LEU A 370 -8.14 11.25 19.69
N LYS A 371 -8.04 12.18 20.66
CA LYS A 371 -9.20 12.65 21.45
C LYS A 371 -10.21 13.46 20.63
N GLN A 372 -9.80 14.07 19.52
CA GLN A 372 -10.68 14.80 18.61
C GLN A 372 -11.41 13.88 17.63
N ILE A 373 -10.89 12.67 17.37
CA ILE A 373 -11.55 11.71 16.50
C ILE A 373 -12.77 11.15 17.24
N GLU A 374 -13.97 11.40 16.71
CA GLU A 374 -15.20 10.82 17.23
C GLU A 374 -15.30 9.33 16.85
N PRO A 375 -15.07 8.37 17.78
CA PRO A 375 -14.94 6.96 17.42
C PRO A 375 -16.24 6.40 16.84
N GLU A 376 -17.40 6.87 17.29
CA GLU A 376 -18.70 6.39 16.80
C GLU A 376 -18.97 6.73 15.32
N LYS A 377 -18.29 7.75 14.77
CA LYS A 377 -18.38 8.10 13.35
C LYS A 377 -17.41 7.29 12.48
N MET A 378 -16.61 6.40 13.07
CA MET A 378 -15.50 5.72 12.43
C MET A 378 -15.71 4.19 12.40
N PRO A 379 -15.71 3.56 11.22
CA PRO A 379 -15.75 2.09 11.12
C PRO A 379 -14.59 1.41 11.88
N GLN A 380 -13.47 2.12 12.08
CA GLN A 380 -12.25 1.61 12.71
C GLN A 380 -12.10 2.00 14.19
N LYS A 381 -13.21 2.30 14.89
CA LYS A 381 -13.22 2.84 16.27
C LYS A 381 -12.37 2.08 17.29
N VAL A 382 -12.38 0.74 17.21
CA VAL A 382 -11.55 -0.15 18.05
C VAL A 382 -10.06 0.17 17.89
N SER A 383 -9.60 0.45 16.66
CA SER A 383 -8.21 0.82 16.40
C SER A 383 -7.85 2.18 16.97
N VAL A 384 -8.77 3.15 16.92
CA VAL A 384 -8.55 4.50 17.44
C VAL A 384 -8.43 4.47 18.97
N LEU A 385 -9.36 3.79 19.64
CA LEU A 385 -9.34 3.61 21.10
C LEU A 385 -8.05 2.90 21.56
N ASN A 386 -7.68 1.80 20.89
CA ASN A 386 -6.46 1.08 21.23
C ASN A 386 -5.19 1.93 21.02
N SER A 387 -5.13 2.75 19.96
CA SER A 387 -4.03 3.69 19.78
C SER A 387 -3.97 4.73 20.89
N LEU A 388 -5.11 5.30 21.30
CA LEU A 388 -5.18 6.28 22.38
C LEU A 388 -4.73 5.69 23.72
N ILE A 389 -5.17 4.47 24.05
CA ILE A 389 -4.73 3.74 25.25
C ILE A 389 -3.21 3.62 25.28
N ARG A 390 -2.58 3.19 24.19
CA ARG A 390 -1.12 3.06 24.07
C ARG A 390 -0.40 4.41 24.22
N VAL A 391 -0.96 5.47 23.65
CA VAL A 391 -0.42 6.84 23.77
C VAL A 391 -0.49 7.36 25.20
N LEU A 392 -1.57 7.08 25.93
CA LEU A 392 -1.72 7.47 27.33
C LEU A 392 -0.74 6.69 28.22
N MET A 393 -0.62 5.37 28.01
CA MET A 393 0.34 4.55 28.75
C MET A 393 1.79 5.01 28.53
N ALA A 394 2.17 5.34 27.29
CA ALA A 394 3.50 5.86 26.96
C ALA A 394 3.83 7.21 27.64
N GLN A 395 2.80 7.93 28.09
CA GLN A 395 2.92 9.19 28.84
C GLN A 395 2.70 9.01 30.36
N ASN A 396 2.64 7.77 30.85
CA ASN A 396 2.34 7.43 32.24
C ASN A 396 0.96 7.91 32.74
N LYS A 397 0.01 8.16 31.82
CA LYS A 397 -1.38 8.53 32.14
C LYS A 397 -2.24 7.28 32.36
N TRP A 398 -1.86 6.46 33.33
CA TRP A 398 -2.43 5.12 33.55
C TRP A 398 -3.92 5.14 33.90
N ASP A 399 -4.34 6.00 34.83
CA ASP A 399 -5.75 6.10 35.24
C ASP A 399 -6.64 6.55 34.08
N GLU A 400 -6.13 7.44 33.21
CA GLU A 400 -6.86 7.82 32.01
C GLU A 400 -6.90 6.68 30.98
N SER A 401 -5.81 5.93 30.83
CA SER A 401 -5.78 4.77 29.95
C SER A 401 -6.81 3.70 30.37
N GLU A 402 -7.00 3.49 31.68
CA GLU A 402 -8.00 2.59 32.25
C GLU A 402 -9.43 2.93 31.81
N VAL A 403 -9.77 4.22 31.81
CA VAL A 403 -11.07 4.72 31.33
C VAL A 403 -11.30 4.34 29.86
N TYR A 404 -10.27 4.47 29.02
CA TYR A 404 -10.39 4.12 27.61
C TYR A 404 -10.36 2.61 27.34
N ILE A 405 -9.65 1.83 28.16
CA ILE A 405 -9.72 0.35 28.10
C ILE A 405 -11.15 -0.09 28.42
N SER A 406 -11.78 0.49 29.44
CA SER A 406 -13.17 0.19 29.80
C SER A 406 -14.15 0.54 28.67
N LYS A 407 -13.94 1.69 28.00
CA LYS A 407 -14.71 2.04 26.79
C LYS A 407 -14.52 1.03 25.66
N LEU A 408 -13.28 0.58 25.43
CA LEU A 408 -12.99 -0.43 24.43
C LEU A 408 -13.68 -1.76 24.73
N GLU A 409 -13.62 -2.22 25.98
CA GLU A 409 -14.28 -3.43 26.47
C GLU A 409 -15.80 -3.38 26.26
N SER A 410 -16.43 -2.23 26.53
CA SER A 410 -17.88 -2.03 26.32
C SER A 410 -18.32 -1.96 24.84
N SER A 411 -17.39 -1.98 23.89
CA SER A 411 -17.74 -1.88 22.47
C SER A 411 -18.30 -3.19 21.92
N ALA A 412 -19.39 -3.11 21.15
CA ALA A 412 -20.10 -4.27 20.58
C ALA A 412 -19.34 -5.00 19.44
N PHE A 413 -18.01 -4.92 19.40
CA PHE A 413 -17.19 -5.48 18.32
C PHE A 413 -16.65 -6.86 18.73
N SER A 414 -16.68 -7.84 17.83
CA SER A 414 -16.35 -9.25 18.12
C SER A 414 -14.95 -9.50 18.70
N ARG A 415 -14.01 -8.57 18.48
CA ARG A 415 -12.63 -8.63 19.01
C ARG A 415 -12.33 -7.65 20.14
N ALA A 416 -13.31 -6.85 20.55
CA ALA A 416 -13.12 -5.82 21.58
C ALA A 416 -12.59 -6.41 22.89
N ALA A 417 -13.20 -7.50 23.36
CA ALA A 417 -12.81 -8.20 24.58
C ALA A 417 -11.35 -8.73 24.55
N TYR A 418 -10.92 -9.29 23.41
CA TYR A 418 -9.55 -9.78 23.28
C TYR A 418 -8.52 -8.64 23.16
N ILE A 419 -8.88 -7.53 22.51
CA ILE A 419 -7.97 -6.38 22.44
C ILE A 419 -7.89 -5.69 23.81
N SER A 420 -9.01 -5.58 24.54
CA SER A 420 -9.02 -5.04 25.89
C SER A 420 -8.28 -5.93 26.88
N SER A 421 -8.33 -7.26 26.75
CA SER A 421 -7.56 -8.18 27.61
C SER A 421 -6.05 -7.92 27.50
N ILE A 422 -5.53 -7.75 26.28
CA ILE A 422 -4.13 -7.37 26.04
C ILE A 422 -3.84 -5.96 26.59
N ALA A 423 -4.77 -5.02 26.45
CA ALA A 423 -4.59 -3.66 26.97
C ALA A 423 -4.51 -3.64 28.50
N TRP A 424 -5.36 -4.43 29.18
CA TRP A 424 -5.29 -4.64 30.63
C TRP A 424 -3.98 -5.30 31.07
N TYR A 425 -3.47 -6.27 30.30
CA TYR A 425 -2.16 -6.87 30.54
C TYR A 425 -1.03 -5.83 30.47
N ASN A 426 -1.00 -5.02 29.41
CA ASN A 426 0.01 -3.98 29.25
C ASN A 426 -0.06 -2.91 30.35
N LEU A 427 -1.27 -2.54 30.78
CA LEU A 427 -1.49 -1.63 31.90
C LEU A 427 -0.97 -2.23 33.21
N ALA A 428 -1.16 -3.53 33.43
CA ALA A 428 -0.60 -4.25 34.56
C ALA A 428 0.94 -4.22 34.56
N CYS A 429 1.59 -4.47 33.42
CA CYS A 429 3.04 -4.38 33.30
C CYS A 429 3.53 -2.96 33.65
N ALA A 430 2.85 -1.93 33.13
CA ALA A 430 3.18 -0.54 33.45
C ALA A 430 3.03 -0.24 34.97
N HIS A 431 1.96 -0.72 35.61
CA HIS A 431 1.78 -0.58 37.05
C HIS A 431 2.82 -1.36 37.87
N SER A 432 3.19 -2.56 37.43
CA SER A 432 4.23 -3.37 38.06
C SER A 432 5.59 -2.67 38.05
N LEU A 433 6.01 -2.17 36.87
CA LEU A 433 7.24 -1.40 36.71
C LEU A 433 7.24 -0.11 37.56
N ALA A 434 6.07 0.48 37.78
CA ALA A 434 5.88 1.64 38.64
C ALA A 434 5.80 1.33 40.14
N GLY A 435 5.85 0.05 40.53
CA GLY A 435 5.71 -0.39 41.92
C GLY A 435 4.26 -0.39 42.44
N ASN A 436 3.27 -0.12 41.59
CA ASN A 436 1.84 -0.08 41.95
C ASN A 436 1.23 -1.49 41.94
N LYS A 437 1.67 -2.35 42.87
CA LYS A 437 1.32 -3.79 42.89
C LYS A 437 -0.18 -4.05 42.91
N ASP A 438 -0.96 -3.26 43.65
CA ASP A 438 -2.41 -3.46 43.76
C ASP A 438 -3.13 -3.23 42.43
N LYS A 439 -2.78 -2.13 41.73
CA LYS A 439 -3.32 -1.85 40.39
C LYS A 439 -2.83 -2.89 39.39
N ALA A 440 -1.56 -3.31 39.49
CA ALA A 440 -1.01 -4.35 38.61
C ALA A 440 -1.80 -5.68 38.74
N PHE A 441 -2.01 -6.17 39.96
CA PHE A 441 -2.80 -7.39 40.18
C PHE A 441 -4.26 -7.24 39.74
N SER A 442 -4.89 -6.08 39.97
CA SER A 442 -6.25 -5.80 39.49
C SER A 442 -6.33 -5.94 37.96
N SER A 443 -5.43 -5.27 37.24
CA SER A 443 -5.37 -5.32 35.77
C SER A 443 -5.00 -6.70 35.22
N LEU A 444 -4.11 -7.46 35.87
CA LEU A 444 -3.78 -8.84 35.47
C LEU A 444 -4.97 -9.79 35.60
N ASN A 445 -5.73 -9.70 36.71
CA ASN A 445 -6.93 -10.52 36.87
C ASN A 445 -7.96 -10.19 35.80
N LYS A 446 -8.18 -8.90 35.52
CA LYS A 446 -9.09 -8.45 34.48
C LYS A 446 -8.67 -8.93 33.08
N SER A 447 -7.37 -8.90 32.80
CA SER A 447 -6.79 -9.42 31.55
C SER A 447 -7.06 -10.92 31.38
N ALA A 448 -6.81 -11.72 32.42
CA ALA A 448 -7.05 -13.16 32.41
C ALA A 448 -8.55 -13.49 32.26
N GLU A 449 -9.44 -12.77 32.95
CA GLU A 449 -10.89 -12.92 32.83
C GLU A 449 -11.40 -12.69 31.40
N LEU A 450 -10.79 -11.74 30.69
CA LEU A 450 -11.12 -11.40 29.30
C LEU A 450 -10.41 -12.31 28.27
N GLY A 451 -9.66 -13.31 28.72
CA GLY A 451 -9.11 -14.38 27.88
C GLY A 451 -7.66 -14.18 27.41
N TYR A 452 -6.90 -13.25 28.02
CA TYR A 452 -5.44 -13.26 27.91
C TYR A 452 -4.86 -13.95 29.15
N ASP A 453 -4.99 -15.27 29.21
CA ASP A 453 -4.82 -16.08 30.43
C ASP A 453 -3.72 -17.14 30.30
N LYS A 454 -2.84 -17.05 29.30
CA LYS A 454 -1.79 -18.04 29.06
C LYS A 454 -0.68 -17.90 30.09
N ARG A 455 -0.53 -18.92 30.95
CA ARG A 455 0.39 -18.89 32.11
C ARG A 455 1.83 -18.55 31.74
N LYS A 456 2.31 -19.12 30.64
CA LYS A 456 3.70 -18.91 30.17
C LYS A 456 4.01 -17.45 29.90
N ASP A 457 3.04 -16.69 29.38
CA ASP A 457 3.26 -15.30 29.00
C ASP A 457 3.48 -14.46 30.28
N TYR A 458 2.72 -14.71 31.35
CA TYR A 458 2.85 -14.04 32.65
C TYR A 458 4.13 -14.46 33.41
N GLU A 459 4.46 -15.74 33.40
CA GLU A 459 5.64 -16.26 34.12
C GLU A 459 6.96 -15.84 33.49
N ALA A 460 7.00 -15.69 32.17
CA ALA A 460 8.20 -15.30 31.43
C ALA A 460 8.40 -13.78 31.35
N ASP A 461 7.39 -12.98 31.70
CA ASP A 461 7.45 -11.52 31.57
C ASP A 461 8.36 -10.90 32.66
N PRO A 462 9.45 -10.19 32.28
CA PRO A 462 10.31 -9.51 33.22
C PRO A 462 9.62 -8.30 33.88
N ASP A 463 8.64 -7.67 33.24
CA ASP A 463 7.94 -6.51 33.80
C ASP A 463 7.12 -6.90 35.05
N LEU A 464 6.76 -8.17 35.16
CA LEU A 464 5.98 -8.73 36.28
C LEU A 464 6.85 -9.32 37.39
N GLU A 465 8.18 -9.28 37.27
CA GLU A 465 9.10 -9.94 38.21
C GLU A 465 8.88 -9.47 39.66
N SER A 466 8.62 -8.17 39.85
CA SER A 466 8.37 -7.57 41.16
C SER A 466 7.12 -8.11 41.87
N LEU A 467 6.20 -8.73 41.13
CA LEU A 467 4.96 -9.31 41.61
C LEU A 467 5.11 -10.77 42.02
N LYS A 468 6.13 -11.49 41.51
CA LYS A 468 6.25 -12.96 41.67
C LYS A 468 6.47 -13.41 43.12
N THR A 469 6.94 -12.51 43.97
CA THR A 469 7.14 -12.74 45.41
C THR A 469 5.94 -12.32 46.26
N ASP A 470 4.91 -11.69 45.68
CA ASP A 470 3.69 -11.30 46.39
C ASP A 470 2.75 -12.51 46.54
N GLN A 471 2.06 -12.63 47.66
CA GLN A 471 1.19 -13.77 47.94
C GLN A 471 0.10 -13.99 46.88
N ARG A 472 -0.39 -12.89 46.27
CA ARG A 472 -1.45 -12.91 45.25
C ARG A 472 -0.99 -13.53 43.93
N TRP A 473 0.32 -13.65 43.71
CA TRP A 473 0.88 -14.24 42.51
C TRP A 473 0.45 -15.70 42.32
N ASN A 474 0.44 -16.49 43.39
CA ASN A 474 0.03 -17.89 43.33
C ASN A 474 -1.47 -18.04 43.02
N GLU A 475 -2.30 -17.13 43.56
CA GLU A 475 -3.73 -17.08 43.25
C GLU A 475 -3.98 -16.74 41.78
N LEU A 476 -3.30 -15.73 41.25
CA LEU A 476 -3.36 -15.36 39.83
C LEU A 476 -2.92 -16.53 38.95
N ARG A 477 -1.77 -17.15 39.25
CA ARG A 477 -1.24 -18.32 38.51
C ARG A 477 -2.24 -19.48 38.44
N GLY A 478 -2.99 -19.70 39.52
CA GLY A 478 -4.03 -20.74 39.58
C GLY A 478 -5.18 -20.51 38.60
N LYS A 479 -5.42 -19.26 38.17
CA LYS A 479 -6.46 -18.90 37.20
C LYS A 479 -5.99 -18.98 35.74
N LEU A 480 -4.67 -18.98 35.51
CA LEU A 480 -4.06 -19.00 34.18
C LEU A 480 -4.02 -20.43 33.61
N LYS A 481 -4.21 -20.54 32.29
CA LYS A 481 -4.23 -21.79 31.52
C LYS A 481 -2.86 -22.21 30.99
#